data_AF-A0A3N9N7U2-F1
#
_entry.id   AF-A0A3N9N7U2-F1
#
_cell.length_a   1.000
_cell.length_b   1.000
_cell.length_c   1.000
_cell.angle_alpha   90.00
_cell.angle_beta   90.00
_cell.angle_gamma   90.00
#
_symmetry.space_group_name_H-M   'P 1'
#
loop_
_entity.id
_entity.type
_entity.pdbx_description
1 polymer ?
#
loop_
_entity_poly.entity_id
_entity_poly.type
_entity_poly.pdbx_seq_one_letter_code
_entity_poly.pdbx_strand_id
1 'polypeptide(L)'
;MSGESWKTAVTKIEPNKIVVRGYRVNDLMGKLSYPGMIYLLIKGELPNENTGKMIDAILVSSVDHGVTPPSCQAAVTVASTGAALNASLASGILAINEYHGGAIEKSMQILREAVTLAD
;
A
#
# COMPACT_ATOMS: atom_id res chain seq x y z
N MET A 1 -13.13 23.80 -17.81
CA MET A 1 -13.13 22.65 -16.87
C MET A 1 -14.44 22.71 -16.11
N SER A 2 -15.26 21.66 -16.21
CA SER A 2 -16.57 21.59 -15.56
C SER A 2 -16.43 21.87 -14.06
N GLY A 3 -17.34 22.69 -13.51
CA GLY A 3 -17.30 23.19 -12.12
C GLY A 3 -17.58 22.15 -11.04
N GLU A 4 -17.34 20.87 -11.31
CA GLU A 4 -17.50 19.79 -10.34
C GLU A 4 -16.15 19.29 -9.86
N SER A 5 -15.83 19.58 -8.61
CA SER A 5 -14.66 19.02 -7.93
C SER A 5 -14.96 17.60 -7.47
N TRP A 6 -14.12 16.64 -7.85
CA TRP A 6 -14.11 15.28 -7.30
C TRP A 6 -14.10 15.33 -5.76
N LYS A 7 -15.07 14.69 -5.11
CA LYS A 7 -15.13 14.60 -3.64
C LYS A 7 -14.29 13.42 -3.18
N THR A 8 -13.42 13.64 -2.20
CA THR A 8 -12.61 12.59 -1.57
C THR A 8 -12.41 12.86 -0.09
N ALA A 9 -12.31 11.79 0.70
CA ALA A 9 -11.93 11.85 2.12
C ALA A 9 -10.41 11.71 2.34
N VAL A 10 -9.61 11.55 1.27
CA VAL A 10 -8.17 11.28 1.36
C VAL A 10 -7.35 12.56 1.32
N THR A 11 -7.57 13.41 0.33
CA THR A 11 -6.70 14.57 0.06
C THR A 11 -7.50 15.84 -0.19
N LYS A 12 -7.03 16.96 0.34
CA LYS A 12 -7.51 18.30 -0.01
C LYS A 12 -6.33 19.17 -0.43
N ILE A 13 -6.43 19.77 -1.61
CA ILE A 13 -5.42 20.66 -2.17
C ILE A 13 -5.97 22.09 -2.20
N GLU A 14 -5.26 23.00 -1.54
CA GLU A 14 -5.50 24.44 -1.52
C GLU A 14 -4.17 25.16 -1.78
N PRO A 15 -4.17 26.43 -2.24
CA PRO A 15 -2.94 27.20 -2.37
C PRO A 15 -2.11 27.16 -1.07
N ASN A 16 -0.85 26.73 -1.17
CA ASN A 16 0.08 26.56 -0.05
C ASN A 16 -0.38 25.61 1.07
N LYS A 17 -1.35 24.71 0.79
CA LYS A 17 -1.88 23.80 1.80
C LYS A 17 -2.31 22.48 1.17
N ILE A 18 -1.52 21.44 1.47
CA ILE A 18 -1.82 20.06 1.11
C ILE A 18 -2.21 19.33 2.39
N VAL A 19 -3.43 18.79 2.42
CA VAL A 19 -3.97 18.03 3.55
C VAL A 19 -4.19 16.59 3.11
N VAL A 20 -3.70 15.65 3.90
CA VAL A 20 -3.97 14.20 3.77
C VAL A 20 -4.67 13.73 5.04
N ARG A 21 -5.87 13.17 4.90
CA ARG A 21 -6.67 12.61 6.00
C ARG A 21 -6.79 13.55 7.21
N GLY A 22 -6.91 14.85 6.96
CA GLY A 22 -7.02 15.89 8.00
C GLY A 22 -5.69 16.48 8.49
N TYR A 23 -4.54 15.92 8.11
CA TYR A 23 -3.21 16.39 8.50
C TYR A 23 -2.56 17.20 7.38
N ARG A 24 -1.90 18.32 7.69
CA ARG A 24 -1.06 18.99 6.68
C ARG A 24 0.17 18.13 6.42
N VAL A 25 0.52 17.94 5.15
CA VAL A 25 1.69 17.12 4.77
C VAL A 25 2.98 17.64 5.41
N ASN A 26 3.18 18.97 5.46
CA ASN A 26 4.35 19.58 6.09
C ASN A 26 4.46 19.27 7.59
N ASP A 27 3.34 19.01 8.28
CA ASP A 27 3.36 18.66 9.69
C ASP A 27 3.84 17.22 9.91
N LEU A 28 3.70 16.35 8.89
CA LEU A 28 4.09 14.93 8.90
C LEU A 28 5.52 14.70 8.41
N MET A 29 6.03 15.57 7.53
CA MET A 29 7.38 15.45 6.95
C MET A 29 8.45 15.36 8.05
N GLY A 30 9.28 14.31 7.97
CA GLY A 30 10.35 14.04 8.95
C GLY A 30 9.86 13.57 10.33
N LYS A 31 8.55 13.47 10.55
CA LYS A 31 7.96 13.02 11.84
C LYS A 31 7.24 11.68 11.74
N LEU A 32 6.64 11.38 10.58
CA LEU A 32 5.96 10.11 10.33
C LEU A 32 6.81 9.24 9.39
N SER A 33 6.95 7.96 9.73
CA SER A 33 7.65 6.98 8.88
C SER A 33 6.84 6.71 7.61
N TYR A 34 7.50 6.20 6.56
CA TYR A 34 6.82 5.84 5.31
C TYR A 34 5.71 4.77 5.52
N PRO A 35 5.93 3.68 6.29
CA PRO A 35 4.86 2.76 6.69
C PRO A 35 3.72 3.44 7.45
N GLY A 36 4.04 4.37 8.35
CA GLY A 36 3.03 5.14 9.09
C GLY A 36 2.19 6.03 8.17
N MET A 37 2.80 6.60 7.14
CA MET A 37 2.10 7.38 6.12
C MET A 37 1.17 6.50 5.26
N ILE A 38 1.61 5.30 4.89
CA ILE A 38 0.77 4.30 4.19
C ILE A 38 -0.43 3.93 5.08
N TYR A 39 -0.19 3.64 6.37
CA TYR A 39 -1.25 3.36 7.32
C TYR A 39 -2.26 4.51 7.39
N LEU A 40 -1.79 5.75 7.54
CA LEU A 40 -2.65 6.94 7.55
C LEU A 40 -3.50 7.04 6.27
N LEU A 41 -2.90 6.86 5.10
CA LEU A 41 -3.62 6.94 3.82
C LEU A 41 -4.76 5.92 3.73
N ILE A 42 -4.50 4.67 4.15
CA ILE A 42 -5.45 3.56 4.07
C ILE A 42 -6.51 3.66 5.17
N LYS A 43 -6.10 3.84 6.43
CA LYS A 43 -6.98 3.78 7.61
C LYS A 43 -7.64 5.09 7.96
N GLY A 44 -7.05 6.22 7.56
CA GLY A 44 -7.56 7.57 7.83
C GLY A 44 -7.19 8.14 9.20
N GLU A 45 -6.43 7.40 10.00
CA GLU A 45 -5.94 7.81 11.32
C GLU A 45 -4.46 7.47 11.46
N LEU A 46 -3.76 8.16 12.38
CA LEU A 46 -2.36 7.87 12.65
C LEU A 46 -2.22 6.54 13.41
N PRO A 47 -1.21 5.71 13.10
CA PRO A 47 -0.97 4.52 13.88
C PRO A 47 -0.49 4.90 15.29
N ASN A 48 -0.92 4.14 16.29
CA ASN A 48 -0.24 4.14 17.58
C ASN A 48 1.14 3.46 17.46
N GLU A 49 1.95 3.51 18.53
CA GLU A 49 3.32 2.98 18.50
C GLU A 49 3.39 1.51 18.09
N ASN A 50 2.54 0.65 18.68
CA ASN A 50 2.55 -0.79 18.40
C ASN A 50 2.08 -1.08 16.96
N THR A 51 1.03 -0.40 16.51
CA THR A 51 0.54 -0.51 15.15
C THR A 51 1.57 -0.01 14.14
N GLY A 52 2.30 1.06 14.47
CA GLY A 52 3.38 1.61 13.66
C GLY A 52 4.53 0.62 13.47
N LYS A 53 4.97 -0.04 14.56
CA LYS A 53 5.97 -1.11 14.50
C LYS A 53 5.48 -2.33 13.70
N MET A 54 4.20 -2.68 13.86
CA MET A 54 3.61 -3.82 13.15
C MET A 54 3.54 -3.57 11.63
N ILE A 55 3.06 -2.41 11.19
CA ILE A 55 2.97 -2.11 9.75
C ILE A 55 4.34 -2.00 9.11
N ASP A 56 5.33 -1.46 9.82
CA ASP A 56 6.73 -1.46 9.37
C ASP A 56 7.24 -2.89 9.15
N ALA A 57 7.10 -3.77 10.14
CA ALA A 57 7.50 -5.17 10.02
C ALA A 57 6.79 -5.90 8.86
N ILE A 58 5.48 -5.67 8.67
CA ILE A 58 4.72 -6.24 7.55
C ILE A 58 5.30 -5.77 6.21
N LEU A 59 5.48 -4.47 6.01
CA LEU A 59 5.97 -3.93 4.74
C LEU A 59 7.42 -4.35 4.45
N VAL A 60 8.28 -4.35 5.45
CA VAL A 60 9.67 -4.82 5.32
C VAL A 60 9.71 -6.30 4.96
N SER A 61 8.90 -7.14 5.61
CA SER A 61 8.85 -8.58 5.31
C SER A 61 8.35 -8.88 3.89
N SER A 62 7.58 -7.98 3.30
CA SER A 62 6.92 -8.17 2.01
C SER A 62 7.67 -7.51 0.84
N VAL A 63 8.84 -6.91 1.09
CA VAL A 63 9.54 -6.09 0.07
C VAL A 63 10.05 -6.91 -1.11
N ASP A 64 10.47 -8.15 -0.86
CA ASP A 64 10.96 -9.05 -1.90
C ASP A 64 10.94 -10.51 -1.42
N HIS A 65 10.69 -11.42 -2.37
CA HIS A 65 10.83 -12.87 -2.20
C HIS A 65 11.58 -13.52 -3.38
N GLY A 66 12.35 -12.72 -4.12
CA GLY A 66 13.27 -13.16 -5.17
C GLY A 66 12.70 -13.06 -6.59
N VAL A 67 13.42 -13.66 -7.54
CA VAL A 67 13.16 -13.50 -8.99
C VAL A 67 12.20 -14.54 -9.59
N THR A 68 11.86 -15.58 -8.84
CA THR A 68 11.00 -16.68 -9.28
C THR A 68 9.48 -16.41 -9.21
N PRO A 69 8.95 -15.51 -8.35
CA PRO A 69 7.52 -15.22 -8.34
C PRO A 69 7.01 -14.69 -9.68
N PRO A 70 5.78 -15.05 -10.10
CA PRO A 70 5.21 -14.62 -11.38
C PRO A 70 5.26 -13.09 -11.64
N SER A 71 5.04 -12.28 -10.61
CA SER A 71 5.14 -10.81 -10.72
C SER A 71 6.56 -10.33 -11.02
N CYS A 72 7.56 -10.93 -10.39
CA CYS A 72 8.96 -10.58 -10.65
C CYS A 72 9.38 -11.04 -12.05
N GLN A 73 9.01 -12.27 -12.43
CA GLN A 73 9.25 -12.78 -13.79
C GLN A 73 8.60 -11.90 -14.86
N ALA A 74 7.33 -11.52 -14.70
CA ALA A 74 6.64 -10.64 -15.64
C ALA A 74 7.32 -9.27 -15.77
N ALA A 75 7.77 -8.68 -14.67
CA ALA A 75 8.49 -7.41 -14.68
C ALA A 75 9.84 -7.52 -15.40
N VAL A 76 10.62 -8.54 -15.08
CA VAL A 76 11.95 -8.78 -15.67
C VAL A 76 11.84 -9.14 -17.16
N THR A 77 10.88 -9.96 -17.56
CA THR A 77 10.63 -10.31 -18.96
C THR A 77 10.26 -9.09 -19.79
N VAL A 78 9.42 -8.20 -19.28
CA VAL A 78 9.10 -6.95 -20.00
C VAL A 78 10.31 -6.03 -20.04
N ALA A 79 11.04 -5.89 -18.94
CA ALA A 79 12.25 -5.07 -18.89
C ALA A 79 13.33 -5.54 -19.89
N SER A 80 13.49 -6.86 -20.10
CA SER A 80 14.50 -7.41 -21.01
C SER A 80 14.25 -7.06 -22.48
N THR A 81 13.04 -6.60 -22.83
CA THR A 81 12.71 -6.08 -24.17
C THR A 81 13.20 -4.64 -24.39
N GLY A 82 13.72 -3.96 -23.36
CA GLY A 82 14.05 -2.55 -23.39
C GLY A 82 12.88 -1.62 -23.03
N ALA A 83 11.80 -2.15 -22.46
CA ALA A 83 10.65 -1.36 -22.03
C ALA A 83 11.00 -0.38 -20.90
N ALA A 84 10.26 0.73 -20.84
CA ALA A 84 10.42 1.74 -19.79
C ALA A 84 10.10 1.17 -18.40
N LEU A 85 10.75 1.71 -17.35
CA LEU A 85 10.63 1.22 -15.97
C LEU A 85 9.18 1.13 -15.49
N ASN A 86 8.35 2.12 -15.77
CA ASN A 86 6.94 2.12 -15.37
C ASN A 86 6.13 1.03 -16.06
N ALA A 87 6.45 0.68 -17.32
CA ALA A 87 5.79 -0.40 -18.04
C ALA A 87 6.20 -1.77 -17.46
N SER A 88 7.49 -1.96 -17.17
CA SER A 88 8.00 -3.17 -16.52
C SER A 88 7.45 -3.34 -15.10
N LEU A 89 7.33 -2.25 -14.34
CA LEU A 89 6.69 -2.29 -13.02
C LEU A 89 5.20 -2.66 -13.13
N ALA A 90 4.49 -2.06 -14.09
CA ALA A 90 3.08 -2.32 -14.32
C ALA A 90 2.81 -3.79 -14.66
N SER A 91 3.65 -4.44 -15.47
CA SER A 91 3.48 -5.86 -15.80
C SER A 91 3.59 -6.77 -14.56
N GLY A 92 4.52 -6.47 -13.65
CA GLY A 92 4.64 -7.19 -12.38
C GLY A 92 3.43 -6.97 -11.46
N ILE A 93 2.94 -5.73 -11.35
CA ILE A 93 1.74 -5.40 -10.54
C ILE A 93 0.51 -6.12 -11.08
N LEU A 94 0.32 -6.15 -12.40
CA LEU A 94 -0.82 -6.82 -13.04
C LEU A 94 -0.82 -8.35 -12.85
N ALA A 95 0.33 -8.94 -12.53
CA ALA A 95 0.41 -10.37 -12.20
C ALA A 95 -0.08 -10.68 -10.78
N ILE A 96 -0.18 -9.69 -9.88
CA ILE A 96 -0.70 -9.86 -8.51
C ILE A 96 -2.23 -10.03 -8.58
N ASN A 97 -2.74 -11.11 -8.01
CA ASN A 97 -4.16 -11.45 -7.99
C ASN A 97 -4.48 -12.41 -6.83
N GLU A 98 -5.69 -12.95 -6.81
CA GLU A 98 -6.15 -13.91 -5.78
C GLU A 98 -5.22 -15.12 -5.60
N TYR A 99 -4.62 -15.62 -6.68
CA TYR A 99 -3.76 -16.79 -6.70
C TYR A 99 -2.26 -16.46 -6.59
N HIS A 100 -1.86 -15.19 -6.77
CA HIS A 100 -0.48 -14.73 -6.62
C HIS A 100 -0.42 -13.46 -5.78
N GLY A 101 0.04 -13.57 -4.53
CA GLY A 101 0.06 -12.48 -3.55
C GLY A 101 -1.24 -12.29 -2.76
N GLY A 102 -2.34 -12.98 -3.13
CA GLY A 102 -3.65 -12.85 -2.50
C GLY A 102 -3.92 -13.71 -1.25
N ALA A 103 -2.98 -14.55 -0.82
CA ALA A 103 -3.22 -15.51 0.28
C ALA A 103 -3.48 -14.85 1.65
N ILE A 104 -2.93 -13.65 1.87
CA ILE A 104 -2.93 -12.96 3.18
C ILE A 104 -4.35 -12.72 3.70
N GLU A 105 -5.26 -12.24 2.85
CA GLU A 105 -6.62 -11.90 3.28
C GLU A 105 -7.42 -13.14 3.67
N LYS A 106 -7.32 -14.23 2.90
CA LYS A 106 -7.99 -15.49 3.22
C LYS A 106 -7.45 -16.08 4.52
N SER A 107 -6.13 -16.06 4.72
CA SER A 107 -5.53 -16.51 5.99
C SER A 107 -6.05 -15.69 7.18
N MET A 108 -6.16 -14.37 7.04
CA MET A 108 -6.73 -13.50 8.08
C MET A 108 -8.19 -13.86 8.40
N GLN A 109 -9.02 -14.10 7.36
CA GLN A 109 -10.41 -14.49 7.54
C GLN A 109 -10.55 -15.81 8.29
N ILE A 110 -9.78 -16.84 7.89
CA ILE A 110 -9.77 -18.16 8.55
C ILE A 110 -9.35 -18.04 10.01
N LEU A 111 -8.27 -17.30 10.29
CA LEU A 111 -7.82 -17.10 11.67
C LEU A 111 -8.86 -16.39 12.52
N ARG A 112 -9.55 -15.38 11.97
CA ARG A 112 -10.60 -14.63 12.68
C ARG A 112 -11.82 -15.51 12.97
N GLU A 113 -12.22 -16.35 12.03
CA GLU A 113 -13.31 -17.32 12.22
C GLU A 113 -12.95 -18.34 13.30
N ALA A 114 -11.73 -18.88 13.26
CA ALA A 114 -11.25 -19.84 14.28
C ALA A 114 -11.25 -19.24 15.69
N VAL A 115 -10.85 -17.97 15.86
CA VAL A 115 -10.92 -17.27 17.15
C VAL A 115 -12.37 -17.14 17.62
N THR A 116 -13.27 -16.73 16.73
CA THR A 116 -14.70 -16.56 17.06
C THR A 116 -15.37 -17.88 17.48
N LEU A 117 -14.94 -19.02 16.92
CA LEU A 117 -15.46 -20.35 17.27
C LEU A 117 -14.87 -20.92 18.58
N ALA A 118 -13.75 -20.37 19.05
CA ALA A 118 -13.09 -20.81 20.28
C ALA A 118 -13.58 -20.06 21.53
N ASP A 119 -14.23 -18.90 21.32
CA ASP A 119 -14.93 -18.11 22.34
C ASP A 119 -16.36 -18.64 22.57
#